data_AF-A0A9W9NW54-F1
#
_entry.id   AF-A0A9W9NW54-F1
#
_cell.length_a   1.000
_cell.length_b   1.000
_cell.length_c   1.000
_cell.angle_alpha   90.00
_cell.angle_beta   90.00
_cell.angle_gamma   90.00
#
_symmetry.space_group_name_H-M   'P 1'
#
loop_
_entity.id
_entity.type
_entity.pdbx_description
1 polymer ?
#
loop_
_entity_poly.entity_id
_entity_poly.type
_entity_poly.pdbx_seq_one_letter_code
_entity_poly.pdbx_strand_id
1 'polypeptide(L)'
;MEVSKLPATLTLSTLLESGGDRTALNAYLQTFPHAEQLETLTNILSQYTGMDERVAAVISSIWDYICDNQIWVSKYQSLVDYQAEIHFNDLIKPIVKRHRGIERNKSTSRRIILQYWKIPVQVVLPVSIHPPFWSKHLLALLAALSKVRDASQAAELLAGSLRSRPRRGRNQTYIMANDVQRLLDGILGTSAHERNRKRNASRCKILNMCEWMVEQKRTKKYQRLLLKISAAPAG
;
A
#
# COMPACT_ATOMS: atom_id res chain seq x y z
N MET A 1 42.56 16.90 -19.47
CA MET A 1 41.16 16.75 -19.93
C MET A 1 40.56 15.55 -19.22
N GLU A 2 39.92 15.79 -18.08
CA GLU A 2 39.22 14.75 -17.33
C GLU A 2 37.94 14.38 -18.09
N VAL A 3 37.88 13.14 -18.56
CA VAL A 3 36.65 12.52 -19.04
C VAL A 3 35.81 12.27 -17.80
N SER A 4 34.85 13.16 -17.55
CA SER A 4 33.85 13.05 -16.50
C SER A 4 33.10 11.72 -16.68
N LYS A 5 33.31 10.84 -15.71
CA LYS A 5 32.58 9.58 -15.54
C LYS A 5 31.09 9.90 -15.50
N LEU A 6 30.35 9.49 -16.53
CA LEU A 6 28.89 9.38 -16.49
C LEU A 6 28.53 8.52 -15.28
N PRO A 7 27.68 9.00 -14.33
CA PRO A 7 27.29 8.18 -13.22
C PRO A 7 26.43 7.03 -13.73
N ALA A 8 26.71 5.85 -13.17
CA ALA A 8 26.02 4.59 -13.39
C ALA A 8 24.50 4.78 -13.47
N THR A 9 23.86 3.99 -14.34
CA THR A 9 22.41 3.79 -14.41
C THR A 9 21.77 3.93 -13.02
N LEU A 10 21.12 5.08 -12.75
CA LEU A 10 20.42 5.32 -11.49
C LEU A 10 19.25 4.35 -11.43
N THR A 11 19.40 3.33 -10.59
CA THR A 11 18.35 2.33 -10.38
C THR A 11 17.51 2.72 -9.17
N LEU A 12 16.32 2.15 -9.11
CA LEU A 12 15.41 2.28 -7.98
C LEU A 12 16.03 1.80 -6.65
N SER A 13 17.01 0.89 -6.73
CA SER A 13 17.84 0.44 -5.60
C SER A 13 18.71 1.58 -5.04
N THR A 14 19.32 2.39 -5.91
CA THR A 14 20.14 3.54 -5.52
C THR A 14 19.31 4.62 -4.81
N LEU A 15 18.04 4.77 -5.17
CA LEU A 15 17.10 5.67 -4.49
C LEU A 15 16.69 5.16 -3.10
N LEU A 16 16.63 3.85 -2.90
CA LEU A 16 16.37 3.27 -1.57
C LEU A 16 17.56 3.44 -0.64
N GLU A 17 18.76 3.19 -1.16
CA GLU A 17 20.01 3.30 -0.41
C GLU A 17 20.30 4.74 0.03
N SER A 18 19.83 5.74 -0.73
CA SER A 18 19.95 7.16 -0.37
C SER A 18 18.97 7.63 0.71
N GLY A 19 18.13 6.75 1.25
CA GLY A 19 17.16 7.10 2.29
C GLY A 19 16.04 8.03 1.82
N GLY A 20 15.80 8.13 0.50
CA GLY A 20 14.77 8.99 -0.07
C GLY A 20 15.21 10.43 -0.32
N ASP A 21 16.49 10.66 -0.61
CA ASP A 21 16.97 11.99 -1.01
C ASP A 21 16.23 12.51 -2.26
N ARG A 22 15.70 13.73 -2.13
CA ARG A 22 14.95 14.42 -3.18
C ARG A 22 15.81 14.74 -4.41
N THR A 23 17.12 14.91 -4.25
CA THR A 23 18.03 15.13 -5.38
C THR A 23 18.21 13.86 -6.21
N ALA A 24 18.40 12.70 -5.54
CA ALA A 24 18.44 11.39 -6.18
C ALA A 24 17.11 11.04 -6.87
N LEU A 25 15.97 11.39 -6.26
CA LEU A 25 14.65 11.23 -6.88
C LEU A 25 14.53 12.06 -8.16
N ASN A 26 14.94 13.33 -8.13
CA ASN A 26 14.89 14.20 -9.31
C ASN A 26 15.78 13.68 -10.44
N ALA A 27 17.00 13.24 -10.12
CA ALA A 27 17.91 12.65 -11.10
C ALA A 27 17.33 11.37 -11.72
N TYR A 28 16.68 10.52 -10.92
CA TYR A 28 15.97 9.35 -11.41
C TYR A 28 14.79 9.73 -12.32
N LEU A 29 13.96 10.71 -11.93
CA LEU A 29 12.80 11.16 -12.70
C LEU A 29 13.15 11.84 -14.02
N GLN A 30 14.29 12.54 -14.08
CA GLN A 30 14.79 13.15 -15.32
C GLN A 30 15.15 12.11 -16.40
N THR A 31 15.29 10.83 -16.03
CA THR A 31 15.44 9.74 -17.01
C THR A 31 14.15 9.35 -17.72
N PHE A 32 13.01 9.97 -17.36
CA PHE A 32 11.68 9.71 -17.92
C PHE A 32 11.08 10.99 -18.53
N PRO A 33 10.36 10.87 -19.67
CA PRO A 33 9.53 11.97 -20.18
C PRO A 33 8.51 12.42 -19.12
N HIS A 34 8.24 13.72 -19.04
CA HIS A 34 7.32 14.29 -18.04
C HIS A 34 5.94 13.61 -18.02
N ALA A 35 5.42 13.22 -19.19
CA ALA A 35 4.14 12.50 -19.31
C ALA A 35 4.15 11.10 -18.65
N GLU A 36 5.32 10.46 -18.53
CA GLU A 36 5.48 9.11 -17.98
C GLU A 36 6.00 9.09 -16.53
N GLN A 37 6.47 10.23 -16.00
CA GLN A 37 7.00 10.34 -14.64
C GLN A 37 5.96 9.97 -13.58
N LEU A 38 4.72 10.45 -13.73
CA LEU A 38 3.65 10.16 -12.80
C LEU A 38 3.28 8.67 -12.80
N GLU A 39 3.21 8.05 -13.98
CA GLU A 39 2.93 6.62 -14.11
C GLU A 39 4.05 5.79 -13.47
N THR A 40 5.31 6.18 -13.70
CA THR A 40 6.48 5.56 -13.10
C THR A 40 6.43 5.63 -11.58
N LEU A 41 6.23 6.81 -11.00
CA LEU A 41 6.10 6.99 -9.54
C LEU A 41 4.94 6.18 -8.97
N THR A 42 3.79 6.16 -9.66
CA THR A 42 2.61 5.41 -9.22
C THR A 42 2.87 3.90 -9.22
N ASN A 43 3.59 3.39 -10.23
CA ASN A 43 4.00 1.99 -10.30
C ASN A 43 4.95 1.64 -9.14
N ILE A 44 5.93 2.51 -8.86
CA ILE A 44 6.88 2.34 -7.75
C ILE A 44 6.13 2.26 -6.42
N LEU A 45 5.27 3.25 -6.13
CA LEU A 45 4.48 3.29 -4.90
C LEU A 45 3.57 2.05 -4.77
N SER A 46 2.99 1.58 -5.88
CA SER A 46 2.17 0.36 -5.91
C SER A 46 2.98 -0.90 -5.61
N GLN A 47 4.22 -0.97 -6.05
CA GLN A 47 5.12 -2.11 -5.77
C GLN A 47 5.55 -2.13 -4.30
N TYR A 48 5.96 -0.98 -3.74
CA TYR A 48 6.35 -0.89 -2.32
C TYR A 48 5.21 -1.20 -1.36
N THR A 49 4.00 -0.71 -1.67
CA THR A 49 2.82 -1.06 -0.86
C THR A 49 2.53 -2.56 -0.90
N GLY A 50 2.73 -3.22 -2.04
CA GLY A 50 2.67 -4.67 -2.15
C GLY A 50 3.79 -5.39 -1.38
N MET A 51 4.99 -4.82 -1.33
CA MET A 51 6.12 -5.37 -0.57
C MET A 51 5.88 -5.30 0.94
N ASP A 52 5.44 -4.14 1.45
CA ASP A 52 5.04 -3.98 2.87
C ASP A 52 3.93 -4.95 3.26
N GLU A 53 2.96 -5.16 2.38
CA GLU A 53 1.89 -6.13 2.59
C GLU A 53 2.40 -7.58 2.69
N ARG A 54 3.37 -7.96 1.84
CA ARG A 54 4.00 -9.28 1.87
C ARG A 54 4.86 -9.47 3.12
N VAL A 55 5.64 -8.47 3.51
CA VAL A 55 6.44 -8.51 4.74
C VAL A 55 5.53 -8.67 5.96
N ALA A 56 4.42 -7.92 6.00
CA ALA A 56 3.44 -8.06 7.07
C ALA A 56 2.80 -9.46 7.12
N ALA A 57 2.57 -10.09 5.96
CA ALA A 57 2.08 -11.46 5.88
C ALA A 57 3.10 -12.47 6.45
N VAL A 58 4.37 -12.35 6.06
CA VAL A 58 5.45 -13.20 6.58
C VAL A 58 5.58 -13.06 8.09
N ILE A 59 5.60 -11.84 8.61
CA ILE A 59 5.67 -11.58 10.06
C ILE A 59 4.46 -12.22 10.77
N SER A 60 3.26 -12.11 10.21
CA SER A 60 2.07 -12.76 10.78
C SER A 60 2.21 -14.28 10.79
N SER A 61 2.65 -14.90 9.69
CA SER A 61 2.84 -16.35 9.61
C SER A 61 3.91 -16.86 10.58
N ILE A 62 5.02 -16.11 10.73
CA ILE A 62 6.06 -16.42 11.73
C ILE A 62 5.46 -16.36 13.13
N TRP A 63 4.71 -15.31 13.45
CA TRP A 63 4.07 -15.16 14.76
C TRP A 63 3.07 -16.30 15.04
N ASP A 64 2.21 -16.63 14.08
CA ASP A 64 1.24 -17.71 14.21
C ASP A 64 1.98 -19.05 14.40
N TYR A 65 3.04 -19.32 13.63
CA TYR A 65 3.88 -20.52 13.79
C TYR A 65 4.53 -20.62 15.18
N ILE A 66 5.06 -19.51 15.71
CA ILE A 66 5.64 -19.47 17.06
C ILE A 66 4.58 -19.83 18.12
N CYS A 67 3.36 -19.32 17.97
CA CYS A 67 2.26 -19.58 18.88
C CYS A 67 1.80 -21.04 18.81
N ASP A 68 1.53 -21.53 17.59
CA ASP A 68 0.95 -22.85 17.34
C ASP A 68 1.90 -23.98 17.76
N ASN A 69 3.21 -23.81 17.54
CA ASN A 69 4.23 -24.80 17.88
C ASN A 69 4.86 -24.56 19.25
N GLN A 70 4.47 -23.50 19.95
CA GLN A 70 4.96 -23.13 21.27
C GLN A 70 6.49 -23.14 21.40
N ILE A 71 7.23 -22.80 20.34
CA ILE A 71 8.70 -22.93 20.30
C ILE A 71 9.43 -22.05 21.33
N TRP A 72 8.73 -21.04 21.85
CA TRP A 72 9.19 -20.16 22.93
C TRP A 72 9.35 -20.89 24.27
N VAL A 73 8.64 -21.99 24.51
CA VAL A 73 8.69 -22.75 25.80
C VAL A 73 10.10 -23.28 26.11
N SER A 74 10.92 -23.48 25.08
CA SER A 74 12.32 -23.91 25.24
C SER A 74 13.21 -22.92 25.99
N LYS A 75 12.83 -21.63 26.02
CA LYS A 75 13.66 -20.55 26.57
C LYS A 75 12.93 -19.63 27.55
N TYR A 76 11.61 -19.57 27.50
CA TYR A 76 10.80 -18.62 28.28
C TYR A 76 9.74 -19.37 29.10
N GLN A 77 9.52 -18.93 30.34
CA GLN A 77 8.57 -19.54 31.26
C GLN A 77 7.11 -19.31 30.84
N SER A 78 6.84 -18.19 30.17
CA SER A 78 5.52 -17.87 29.63
C SER A 78 5.62 -17.17 28.26
N LEU A 79 4.52 -17.20 27.50
CA LEU A 79 4.38 -16.45 26.26
C LEU A 79 4.48 -14.93 26.52
N VAL A 80 4.07 -14.47 27.70
CA VAL A 80 4.12 -13.05 28.08
C VAL A 80 5.58 -12.58 28.19
N ASP A 81 6.47 -13.41 28.75
CA ASP A 81 7.90 -13.10 28.87
C ASP A 81 8.54 -13.00 27.48
N TYR A 82 8.22 -13.95 26.59
CA TYR A 82 8.69 -13.90 25.21
C TYR A 82 8.18 -12.66 24.46
N GLN A 83 6.90 -12.30 24.66
CA GLN A 83 6.31 -11.10 24.08
C GLN A 83 6.99 -9.81 24.57
N ALA A 84 7.38 -9.75 25.84
CA ALA A 84 8.11 -8.61 26.38
C ALA A 84 9.50 -8.48 25.74
N GLU A 85 10.24 -9.59 25.61
CA GLU A 85 11.59 -9.63 25.02
C GLU A 85 11.63 -9.11 23.58
N ILE A 86 10.67 -9.51 22.74
CA ILE A 86 10.63 -9.08 21.33
C ILE A 86 9.89 -7.74 21.12
N HIS A 87 9.53 -7.05 22.20
CA HIS A 87 8.69 -5.85 22.16
C HIS A 87 7.40 -6.05 21.33
N PHE A 88 6.73 -7.19 21.53
CA PHE A 88 5.61 -7.64 20.71
C PHE A 88 4.51 -6.58 20.59
N ASN A 89 4.13 -5.94 21.71
CA ASN A 89 3.03 -4.98 21.71
C ASN A 89 3.30 -3.74 20.85
N ASP A 90 4.56 -3.32 20.73
CA ASP A 90 4.95 -2.09 20.05
C ASP A 90 5.38 -2.33 18.60
N LEU A 91 6.09 -3.44 18.33
CA LEU A 91 6.67 -3.71 17.01
C LEU A 91 5.84 -4.70 16.19
N ILE A 92 5.48 -5.84 16.77
CA ILE A 92 4.93 -6.97 16.01
C ILE A 92 3.40 -6.90 15.92
N LYS A 93 2.73 -6.65 17.05
CA LYS A 93 1.27 -6.61 17.17
C LYS A 93 0.62 -5.61 16.20
N PRO A 94 1.14 -4.39 15.97
CA PRO A 94 0.57 -3.49 14.98
C PRO A 94 0.67 -4.04 13.56
N ILE A 95 1.78 -4.71 13.22
CA ILE A 95 2.00 -5.33 11.90
C ILE A 95 1.01 -6.49 11.69
N VAL A 96 0.89 -7.40 12.66
CA VAL A 96 -0.05 -8.52 12.61
C VAL A 96 -1.50 -8.02 12.50
N LYS A 97 -1.87 -7.02 13.30
CA LYS A 97 -3.21 -6.40 13.24
C LYS A 97 -3.48 -5.79 11.87
N ARG A 98 -2.50 -5.07 11.32
CA ARG A 98 -2.58 -4.47 9.98
C ARG A 98 -2.75 -5.56 8.91
N HIS A 99 -1.96 -6.62 8.94
CA HIS A 99 -2.05 -7.75 8.02
C HIS A 99 -3.45 -8.39 8.05
N ARG A 100 -3.97 -8.72 9.24
CA ARG A 100 -5.33 -9.28 9.39
C ARG A 100 -6.40 -8.34 8.82
N GLY A 101 -6.25 -7.03 9.02
CA GLY A 101 -7.13 -6.03 8.40
C GLY A 101 -7.03 -6.00 6.87
N ILE A 102 -5.84 -6.20 6.32
CA ILE A 102 -5.62 -6.32 4.87
C ILE A 102 -6.31 -7.58 4.32
N GLU A 103 -6.13 -8.73 4.95
CA GLU A 103 -6.75 -9.99 4.50
C GLU A 103 -8.28 -9.92 4.54
N ARG A 104 -8.87 -9.31 5.56
CA ARG A 104 -10.32 -9.03 5.59
C ARG A 104 -10.77 -8.21 4.38
N ASN A 105 -10.01 -7.17 4.02
CA ASN A 105 -10.33 -6.34 2.86
C ASN A 105 -10.26 -7.15 1.56
N LYS A 106 -9.24 -8.01 1.40
CA LYS A 106 -9.13 -8.90 0.24
C LYS A 106 -10.31 -9.85 0.15
N SER A 107 -10.70 -10.49 1.26
CA SER A 107 -11.85 -11.39 1.31
C SER A 107 -13.14 -10.67 0.92
N THR A 108 -13.34 -9.43 1.39
CA THR A 108 -14.47 -8.59 0.98
C THR A 108 -14.44 -8.29 -0.52
N SER A 109 -13.30 -7.89 -1.07
CA SER A 109 -13.16 -7.65 -2.51
C SER A 109 -13.42 -8.90 -3.34
N ARG A 110 -12.90 -10.07 -2.93
CA ARG A 110 -13.16 -11.35 -3.59
C ARG A 110 -14.64 -11.72 -3.56
N ARG A 111 -15.31 -11.49 -2.43
CA ARG A 111 -16.76 -11.71 -2.30
C ARG A 111 -17.56 -10.81 -3.23
N ILE A 112 -17.20 -9.53 -3.35
CA ILE A 112 -17.83 -8.62 -4.32
C ILE A 112 -17.62 -9.13 -5.75
N ILE A 113 -16.40 -9.50 -6.11
CA ILE A 113 -16.11 -10.03 -7.45
C ILE A 113 -16.98 -11.25 -7.75
N LEU A 114 -17.00 -12.24 -6.84
CA LEU A 114 -17.81 -13.44 -6.97
C LEU A 114 -19.31 -13.12 -7.08
N GLN A 115 -19.80 -12.13 -6.33
CA GLN A 115 -21.22 -11.74 -6.38
C GLN A 115 -21.63 -11.22 -7.76
N TYR A 116 -20.79 -10.42 -8.42
CA TYR A 116 -21.12 -9.79 -9.70
C TYR A 116 -20.75 -10.67 -10.90
N TRP A 117 -19.56 -11.26 -10.90
CA TRP A 117 -19.10 -12.14 -11.99
C TRP A 117 -19.58 -13.58 -11.88
N LYS A 118 -20.16 -13.98 -10.74
CA LYS A 118 -20.59 -15.36 -10.42
C LYS A 118 -19.48 -16.41 -10.45
N ILE A 119 -18.24 -15.98 -10.69
CA ILE A 119 -17.06 -16.82 -10.85
C ILE A 119 -15.91 -16.19 -10.04
N PRO A 120 -15.03 -16.98 -9.41
CA PRO A 120 -13.85 -16.46 -8.71
C PRO A 120 -12.89 -15.71 -9.64
N VAL A 121 -12.25 -14.65 -9.14
CA VAL A 121 -11.31 -13.81 -9.92
C VAL A 121 -10.17 -14.61 -10.57
N GLN A 122 -9.72 -15.69 -9.93
CA GLN A 122 -8.66 -16.56 -10.43
C GLN A 122 -9.08 -17.39 -11.64
N VAL A 123 -10.38 -17.59 -11.83
CA VAL A 123 -10.93 -18.35 -12.97
C VAL A 123 -11.30 -17.42 -14.12
N VAL A 124 -11.68 -16.17 -13.82
CA VAL A 124 -12.02 -15.16 -14.85
C VAL A 124 -10.80 -14.78 -15.70
N LEU A 125 -9.61 -14.75 -15.10
CA LEU A 125 -8.38 -14.35 -15.79
C LEU A 125 -7.56 -15.58 -16.19
N PRO A 126 -6.99 -15.63 -17.41
CA PRO A 126 -6.02 -16.65 -17.78
C PRO A 126 -4.83 -16.70 -16.81
N VAL A 127 -4.34 -17.90 -16.50
CA VAL A 127 -3.21 -18.11 -15.58
C VAL A 127 -1.96 -17.35 -16.04
N SER A 128 -1.76 -17.21 -17.35
CA SER A 128 -0.63 -16.48 -17.95
C SER A 128 -0.56 -15.01 -17.55
N ILE A 129 -1.68 -14.39 -17.16
CA ILE A 129 -1.74 -12.98 -16.77
C ILE A 129 -2.00 -12.79 -15.27
N HIS A 130 -1.97 -13.87 -14.48
CA HIS A 130 -2.18 -13.80 -13.04
C HIS A 130 -1.03 -13.05 -12.37
N PRO A 131 -1.34 -12.11 -11.45
CA PRO A 131 -0.29 -11.50 -10.64
C PRO A 131 0.35 -12.56 -9.74
N PRO A 132 1.66 -12.47 -9.48
CA PRO A 132 2.34 -13.35 -8.51
C PRO A 132 1.78 -13.15 -7.09
N PHE A 133 1.20 -11.98 -6.83
CA PHE A 133 0.56 -11.65 -5.56
C PHE A 133 -0.69 -10.80 -5.78
N TRP A 134 -1.81 -11.25 -5.21
CA TRP A 134 -3.07 -10.52 -5.23
C TRP A 134 -3.11 -9.46 -4.13
N SER A 135 -2.56 -8.28 -4.44
CA SER A 135 -2.55 -7.17 -3.49
C SER A 135 -3.96 -6.69 -3.15
N LYS A 136 -4.12 -6.11 -1.96
CA LYS A 136 -5.38 -5.49 -1.56
C LYS A 136 -5.87 -4.46 -2.59
N HIS A 137 -4.97 -3.64 -3.11
CA HIS A 137 -5.33 -2.59 -4.05
C HIS A 137 -5.84 -3.15 -5.38
N LEU A 138 -5.14 -4.15 -5.93
CA LEU A 138 -5.54 -4.80 -7.17
C LEU A 138 -6.93 -5.44 -7.03
N LEU A 139 -7.16 -6.21 -5.96
CA LEU A 139 -8.47 -6.84 -5.72
C LEU A 139 -9.59 -5.81 -5.54
N ALA A 140 -9.31 -4.68 -4.89
CA ALA A 140 -10.28 -3.60 -4.75
C ALA A 140 -10.66 -2.98 -6.10
N LEU A 141 -9.69 -2.78 -7.00
CA LEU A 141 -9.97 -2.29 -8.35
C LEU A 141 -10.73 -3.32 -9.19
N LEU A 142 -10.37 -4.60 -9.11
CA LEU A 142 -11.10 -5.65 -9.81
C LEU A 142 -12.54 -5.78 -9.29
N ALA A 143 -12.76 -5.61 -8.00
CA ALA A 143 -14.10 -5.54 -7.41
C ALA A 143 -14.90 -4.30 -7.84
N ALA A 144 -14.23 -3.20 -8.22
CA ALA A 144 -14.89 -2.06 -8.83
C ALA A 144 -15.22 -2.33 -10.29
N LEU A 145 -14.28 -2.93 -11.04
CA LEU A 145 -14.49 -3.34 -12.44
C LEU A 145 -15.63 -4.34 -12.57
N SER A 146 -15.74 -5.29 -11.64
CA SER A 146 -16.78 -6.31 -11.67
C SER A 146 -18.20 -5.75 -11.55
N LYS A 147 -18.35 -4.54 -11.00
CA LYS A 147 -19.66 -3.88 -10.88
C LYS A 147 -20.11 -3.23 -12.19
N VAL A 148 -19.18 -2.95 -13.10
CA VAL A 148 -19.44 -2.14 -14.30
C VAL A 148 -19.23 -2.93 -15.59
N ARG A 149 -18.56 -4.08 -15.54
CA ARG A 149 -18.35 -4.98 -16.68
C ARG A 149 -18.60 -6.42 -16.25
N ASP A 150 -19.13 -7.21 -17.18
CA ASP A 150 -19.23 -8.66 -17.03
C ASP A 150 -17.84 -9.32 -17.06
N ALA A 151 -17.78 -10.61 -16.73
CA ALA A 151 -16.52 -11.32 -16.57
C ALA A 151 -15.75 -11.47 -17.90
N SER A 152 -16.46 -11.77 -18.99
CA SER A 152 -15.88 -11.94 -20.33
C SER A 152 -15.30 -10.64 -20.88
N GLN A 153 -16.07 -9.54 -20.87
CA GLN A 153 -15.55 -8.25 -21.35
C GLN A 153 -14.42 -7.76 -20.46
N ALA A 154 -14.52 -7.95 -19.13
CA ALA A 154 -13.44 -7.58 -18.22
C ALA A 154 -12.14 -8.32 -18.55
N ALA A 155 -12.19 -9.62 -18.82
CA ALA A 155 -11.02 -10.42 -19.18
C ALA A 155 -10.37 -9.93 -20.50
N GLU A 156 -11.19 -9.67 -21.53
CA GLU A 156 -10.72 -9.15 -22.82
C GLU A 156 -10.09 -7.75 -22.68
N LEU A 157 -10.75 -6.85 -21.95
CA LEU A 157 -10.26 -5.50 -21.70
C LEU A 157 -8.96 -5.51 -20.90
N LEU A 158 -8.83 -6.39 -19.90
CA LEU A 158 -7.61 -6.55 -19.12
C LEU A 158 -6.45 -7.09 -19.95
N ALA A 159 -6.70 -8.07 -20.83
CA ALA A 159 -5.71 -8.54 -21.78
C ALA A 159 -5.30 -7.46 -22.81
N GLY A 160 -6.25 -6.62 -23.23
CA GLY A 160 -5.99 -5.43 -24.05
C GLY A 160 -5.08 -4.42 -23.33
N SER A 161 -5.46 -4.04 -22.10
CA SER A 161 -4.72 -3.08 -21.26
C SER A 161 -3.28 -3.53 -21.00
N LEU A 162 -3.08 -4.83 -20.76
CA LEU A 162 -1.77 -5.45 -20.61
C LEU A 162 -0.90 -5.30 -21.87
N ARG A 163 -1.47 -5.53 -23.06
CA ARG A 163 -0.76 -5.37 -24.35
C ARG A 163 -0.42 -3.92 -24.67
N SER A 164 -1.26 -2.98 -24.23
CA SER A 164 -1.07 -1.54 -24.46
C SER A 164 -0.09 -0.87 -23.48
N ARG A 165 0.64 -1.64 -22.65
CA ARG A 165 1.57 -1.05 -21.68
C ARG A 165 2.69 -0.22 -22.34
N PRO A 166 3.05 0.93 -21.76
CA PRO A 166 4.25 1.68 -22.12
C PRO A 166 5.50 0.81 -22.02
N ARG A 167 6.52 1.13 -22.82
CA ARG A 167 7.67 0.25 -23.12
C ARG A 167 8.36 -0.38 -21.90
N ARG A 168 8.45 0.31 -20.75
CA ARG A 168 9.08 -0.23 -19.53
C ARG A 168 8.14 -1.10 -18.66
N GLY A 169 6.82 -1.00 -18.83
CA GLY A 169 5.84 -1.88 -18.19
C GLY A 169 5.64 -3.23 -18.90
N ARG A 170 6.13 -3.36 -20.15
CA ARG A 170 6.01 -4.58 -20.97
C ARG A 170 6.75 -5.79 -20.41
N ASN A 171 7.74 -5.58 -19.55
CA ASN A 171 8.49 -6.68 -18.95
C ASN A 171 7.65 -7.49 -17.96
N GLN A 172 6.54 -6.93 -17.47
CA GLN A 172 5.61 -7.66 -16.61
C GLN A 172 4.52 -8.30 -17.47
N THR A 173 4.42 -9.62 -17.42
CA THR A 173 3.45 -10.42 -18.20
C THR A 173 2.11 -10.60 -17.47
N TYR A 174 2.01 -10.13 -16.24
CA TYR A 174 0.82 -10.26 -15.38
C TYR A 174 0.11 -8.93 -15.17
N ILE A 175 -1.17 -8.96 -14.82
CA ILE A 175 -2.00 -7.76 -14.54
C ILE A 175 -1.52 -7.04 -13.27
N MET A 176 -1.42 -5.71 -13.34
CA MET A 176 -1.16 -4.81 -12.23
C MET A 176 -2.40 -3.98 -11.88
N ALA A 177 -2.38 -3.38 -10.70
CA ALA A 177 -3.42 -2.44 -10.27
C ALA A 177 -3.61 -1.28 -11.28
N ASN A 178 -2.51 -0.78 -11.85
CA ASN A 178 -2.56 0.33 -12.79
C ASN A 178 -3.32 -0.01 -14.09
N ASP A 179 -3.25 -1.25 -14.58
CA ASP A 179 -4.00 -1.64 -15.80
C ASP A 179 -5.51 -1.62 -15.55
N VAL A 180 -5.93 -2.11 -14.38
CA VAL A 180 -7.32 -2.06 -13.96
C VAL A 180 -7.77 -0.62 -13.74
N GLN A 181 -6.90 0.21 -13.15
CA GLN A 181 -7.17 1.62 -12.91
C GLN A 181 -7.38 2.39 -14.22
N ARG A 182 -6.51 2.22 -15.22
CA ARG A 182 -6.65 2.84 -16.54
C ARG A 182 -7.95 2.43 -17.24
N LEU A 183 -8.31 1.15 -17.17
CA LEU A 183 -9.58 0.67 -17.71
C LEU A 183 -10.77 1.32 -17.02
N LEU A 184 -10.76 1.38 -15.69
CA LEU A 184 -11.81 2.04 -14.93
C LEU A 184 -11.90 3.53 -15.23
N ASP A 185 -10.78 4.22 -15.43
CA ASP A 185 -10.72 5.63 -15.85
C ASP A 185 -11.36 5.83 -17.23
N GLY A 186 -11.07 4.95 -18.19
CA GLY A 186 -11.70 4.97 -19.51
C GLY A 186 -13.21 4.67 -19.47
N ILE A 187 -13.63 3.67 -18.69
CA ILE A 187 -15.04 3.24 -18.60
C ILE A 187 -15.91 4.28 -17.90
N LEU A 188 -15.42 4.85 -16.80
CA LEU A 188 -16.19 5.76 -15.97
C LEU A 188 -16.12 7.22 -16.45
N GLY A 189 -15.43 7.50 -17.56
CA GLY A 189 -15.25 8.86 -18.10
C GLY A 189 -14.60 9.84 -17.11
N THR A 190 -14.01 9.34 -16.03
CA THR A 190 -13.46 10.15 -14.96
C THR A 190 -11.96 10.15 -15.14
N SER A 191 -11.41 11.29 -15.58
CA SER A 191 -9.96 11.48 -15.60
C SER A 191 -9.42 11.13 -14.21
N ALA A 192 -8.34 10.34 -14.16
CA ALA A 192 -7.65 9.97 -12.92
C ALA A 192 -7.41 11.18 -12.00
N HIS A 193 -7.30 12.37 -12.60
CA HIS A 193 -7.14 13.66 -11.96
C HIS A 193 -8.28 14.02 -10.99
N GLU A 194 -9.53 13.69 -11.32
CA GLU A 194 -10.69 14.09 -10.51
C GLU A 194 -10.95 13.14 -9.33
N ARG A 195 -10.69 11.84 -9.53
CA ARG A 195 -10.73 10.85 -8.43
C ARG A 195 -9.60 11.04 -7.43
N ASN A 196 -8.38 11.31 -7.88
CA ASN A 196 -7.26 11.62 -6.97
C ASN A 196 -7.48 12.94 -6.24
N ARG A 197 -8.08 13.96 -6.88
CA ARG A 197 -8.47 15.21 -6.22
C ARG A 197 -9.50 14.98 -5.12
N LYS A 198 -10.54 14.17 -5.37
CA LYS A 198 -11.55 13.82 -4.35
C LYS A 198 -10.93 13.01 -3.20
N ARG A 199 -10.10 12.01 -3.49
CA ARG A 199 -9.46 11.14 -2.49
C ARG A 199 -8.41 11.87 -1.65
N ASN A 200 -7.60 12.74 -2.25
CA ASN A 200 -6.65 13.60 -1.54
C ASN A 200 -7.37 14.70 -0.74
N ALA A 201 -8.46 15.26 -1.24
CA ALA A 201 -9.28 16.20 -0.49
C ALA A 201 -9.90 15.55 0.77
N SER A 202 -10.39 14.31 0.67
CA SER A 202 -10.87 13.55 1.83
C SER A 202 -9.76 13.23 2.83
N ARG A 203 -8.55 12.90 2.32
CA ARG A 203 -7.41 12.54 3.17
C ARG A 203 -6.79 13.76 3.86
N CYS A 204 -6.71 14.91 3.21
CA CYS A 204 -6.37 16.19 3.85
C CYS A 204 -7.40 16.61 4.90
N LYS A 205 -8.70 16.42 4.64
CA LYS A 205 -9.73 16.71 5.66
C LYS A 205 -9.57 15.84 6.91
N ILE A 206 -9.25 14.55 6.76
CA ILE A 206 -9.03 13.65 7.91
C ILE A 206 -7.74 14.00 8.65
N LEU A 207 -6.64 14.29 7.94
CA LEU A 207 -5.37 14.70 8.55
C LEU A 207 -5.52 16.03 9.31
N ASN A 208 -6.15 17.04 8.71
CA ASN A 208 -6.40 18.33 9.35
C ASN A 208 -7.33 18.18 10.57
N MET A 209 -8.32 17.28 10.51
CA MET A 209 -9.20 17.00 11.64
C MET A 209 -8.47 16.28 12.77
N CYS A 210 -7.58 15.34 12.45
CA CYS A 210 -6.73 14.66 13.43
C CYS A 210 -5.73 15.63 14.09
N GLU A 211 -5.09 16.50 13.32
CA GLU A 211 -4.19 17.55 13.84
C GLU A 211 -4.96 18.53 14.73
N TRP A 212 -6.14 18.99 14.31
CA TRP A 212 -7.00 19.84 15.13
C TRP A 212 -7.42 19.14 16.44
N MET A 213 -7.78 17.84 16.39
CA MET A 213 -8.12 17.07 17.59
C MET A 213 -6.93 16.87 18.54
N VAL A 214 -5.71 16.72 18.02
CA VAL A 214 -4.48 16.63 18.82
C VAL A 214 -4.17 17.98 19.47
N GLU A 215 -4.33 19.07 18.73
CA GLU A 215 -4.09 20.43 19.22
C GLU A 215 -5.09 20.82 20.32
N GLN A 216 -6.37 20.48 20.15
CA GLN A 216 -7.42 20.67 21.17
C GLN A 216 -7.16 19.87 22.46
N LYS A 217 -6.54 18.68 22.35
CA LYS A 217 -6.15 17.89 23.53
C LYS A 217 -4.93 18.48 24.23
N ARG A 218 -3.98 19.04 23.47
CA ARG A 218 -2.80 19.74 24.03
C ARG A 218 -3.22 21.00 24.77
N THR A 219 -4.02 21.87 24.17
CA THR A 219 -4.47 23.12 24.79
C THR A 219 -5.25 22.88 26.09
N LYS A 220 -6.15 21.89 26.11
CA LYS A 220 -6.87 21.49 27.34
C LYS A 220 -5.94 20.93 28.42
N LYS A 221 -4.87 20.22 28.04
CA LYS A 221 -3.85 19.72 28.98
C LYS A 221 -3.04 20.89 29.57
N TYR A 222 -2.64 21.86 28.75
CA TYR A 222 -1.94 23.06 29.18
C TYR A 222 -2.80 23.95 30.10
N GLN A 223 -4.08 24.17 29.76
CA GLN A 223 -5.00 24.93 30.63
C GLN A 223 -5.19 24.27 32.00
N ARG A 224 -5.28 22.93 32.06
CA ARG A 224 -5.34 22.20 33.34
C ARG A 224 -4.04 22.27 34.13
N LEU A 225 -2.89 22.31 33.47
CA LEU A 225 -1.58 22.49 34.13
C LEU A 225 -1.44 23.90 34.70
N LEU A 226 -1.83 24.93 33.94
CA LEU A 226 -1.78 26.32 34.39
C LEU A 226 -2.74 26.59 35.57
N LEU A 227 -3.94 26.01 35.54
CA LEU A 227 -4.87 26.08 36.67
C LEU A 227 -4.34 25.38 37.94
N LYS A 228 -3.58 24.29 37.79
CA LYS A 228 -2.94 23.61 38.93
C LYS A 228 -1.78 24.40 39.51
N ILE A 229 -0.99 25.07 38.67
CA ILE A 229 0.12 25.92 39.11
C ILE A 229 -0.40 27.18 39.80
N SER A 230 -1.49 27.77 39.30
CA SER A 230 -2.14 28.95 39.90
C SER A 230 -2.86 28.66 41.23
N ALA A 231 -3.16 27.39 41.55
CA ALA A 231 -3.87 26.99 42.76
C ALA A 231 -2.95 26.44 43.86
N ALA A 232 -1.63 26.45 43.65
CA ALA A 232 -0.68 26.07 44.69
C ALA A 232 -0.53 27.24 45.69
N PRO A 233 -0.84 27.04 46.99
CA PRO A 233 -0.61 28.07 47.99
C PRO A 233 0.88 28.35 48.12
N ALA A 234 1.26 29.63 48.10
CA ALA A 234 2.60 30.08 48.43
C ALA A 234 2.88 29.72 49.90
N GLY A 235 3.67 28.67 50.11
CA GLY A 235 4.30 28.36 51.39
C GLY A 235 5.62 29.09 51.51
#